data_AF-A0A1Y1M9I7-F1
#
_entry.id   AF-A0A1Y1M9I7-F1
#
_cell.length_a   1.000
_cell.length_b   1.000
_cell.length_c   1.000
_cell.angle_alpha   90.00
_cell.angle_beta   90.00
_cell.angle_gamma   90.00
#
_symmetry.space_group_name_H-M   'P 1'
#
loop_
_entity.id
_entity.type
_entity.pdbx_description
1 polymer ?
#
loop_
_entity_poly.entity_id
_entity_poly.type
_entity_poly.pdbx_seq_one_letter_code
_entity_poly.pdbx_strand_id
1 'polypeptide(L)'
;TKDCPIKPIIPVYLAVAGALGIITKLLPVVNYKFFENVLIEKLVYALLIIEFVWMITGSVWIYSIYEPPYQETSNQLYCNKTAYLLAFWLLTLNYIFLLLFIIMSG
;
A
#
# COMPACT_ATOMS: atom_id res chain seq x y z
N THR A 1 14.34 -24.67 -1.72
CA THR A 1 14.57 -23.24 -1.45
C THR A 1 14.36 -22.51 -2.77
N LYS A 2 13.11 -22.17 -3.11
CA LYS A 2 12.79 -21.47 -4.36
C LYS A 2 12.54 -20.00 -4.03
N ASP A 3 13.61 -19.31 -3.69
CA ASP A 3 13.62 -17.86 -3.59
C ASP A 3 13.54 -17.31 -5.02
N CYS A 4 12.42 -16.65 -5.29
CA CYS A 4 12.05 -16.16 -6.61
C CYS A 4 12.75 -14.80 -6.88
N PRO A 5 13.41 -14.62 -8.04
CA PRO A 5 14.13 -13.39 -8.38
C PRO A 5 13.26 -12.37 -9.15
N ILE A 6 11.93 -12.46 -9.03
CA ILE A 6 11.03 -11.38 -9.49
C ILE A 6 10.77 -10.48 -8.32
N LYS A 7 11.59 -9.42 -8.27
CA LYS A 7 11.31 -8.16 -7.59
C LYS A 7 10.62 -8.36 -6.21
N PRO A 8 11.40 -8.54 -5.12
CA PRO A 8 10.88 -8.54 -3.73
C PRO A 8 10.10 -7.27 -3.35
N ILE A 9 9.96 -6.32 -4.27
CA ILE A 9 9.31 -5.04 -4.10
C ILE A 9 7.79 -5.13 -3.93
N ILE A 10 7.09 -6.12 -4.52
CA ILE A 10 5.62 -6.21 -4.37
C ILE A 10 5.24 -6.67 -2.95
N PRO A 11 5.82 -7.77 -2.40
CA PRO A 11 5.57 -8.16 -1.02
C PRO A 11 6.04 -7.10 0.00
N VAL A 12 7.16 -6.43 -0.27
CA VAL A 12 7.66 -5.32 0.56
C VAL A 12 6.71 -4.12 0.49
N TYR A 13 6.21 -3.78 -0.71
CA TYR A 13 5.20 -2.74 -0.90
C TYR A 13 3.96 -3.00 -0.05
N LEU A 14 3.46 -4.23 -0.09
CA LEU A 14 2.30 -4.67 0.69
C LEU A 14 2.54 -4.56 2.19
N ALA A 15 3.70 -5.02 2.68
CA ALA A 15 4.05 -4.97 4.10
C ALA A 15 4.16 -3.52 4.59
N VAL A 16 4.83 -2.65 3.84
CA VAL A 16 5.00 -1.23 4.20
C VAL A 16 3.68 -0.48 4.11
N ALA A 17 2.89 -0.68 3.06
CA ALA A 17 1.57 -0.07 2.91
C ALA A 17 0.62 -0.48 4.05
N GLY A 18 0.62 -1.76 4.42
CA GLY A 18 -0.17 -2.26 5.55
C GLY A 18 0.27 -1.68 6.89
N ALA A 19 1.58 -1.65 7.15
CA ALA A 19 2.12 -1.11 8.40
C ALA A 19 1.84 0.39 8.55
N LEU A 20 2.12 1.18 7.50
CA LEU A 20 1.83 2.63 7.49
C LEU A 20 0.33 2.87 7.71
N GLY A 21 -0.53 2.19 6.95
CA GLY A 21 -1.99 2.35 7.05
C GLY A 21 -2.56 2.06 8.44
N ILE A 22 -2.03 1.03 9.12
CA ILE A 22 -2.44 0.70 10.49
C ILE A 22 -1.97 1.80 11.46
N ILE A 23 -0.70 2.22 11.35
CA ILE A 23 -0.13 3.25 12.22
C ILE A 23 -0.91 4.55 12.07
N THR A 24 -1.10 5.05 10.85
CA THR A 24 -1.77 6.33 10.57
C THR A 24 -3.21 6.36 11.08
N LYS A 25 -3.92 5.22 11.09
CA LYS A 25 -5.29 5.12 11.62
C LYS A 25 -5.33 4.92 13.14
N LEU A 26 -4.39 4.18 13.73
CA LEU A 26 -4.39 3.85 15.15
C LEU A 26 -3.85 5.00 16.02
N LEU A 27 -2.83 5.72 15.54
CA LEU A 27 -2.21 6.85 16.24
C LEU A 27 -3.20 7.96 16.66
N PRO A 28 -4.07 8.48 15.77
CA PRO A 28 -5.04 9.50 16.16
C PRO A 28 -6.11 8.98 17.12
N VAL A 29 -6.51 7.70 17.02
CA VAL A 29 -7.50 7.08 17.93
C VAL A 29 -6.94 7.01 19.36
N VAL A 30 -5.66 6.64 19.51
CA VAL A 30 -5.00 6.61 20.82
C VAL A 30 -4.78 8.03 21.36
N ASN A 31 -4.36 8.96 20.51
CA ASN A 31 -4.14 10.37 20.89
C ASN A 31 -5.45 11.01 21.39
N TYR A 32 -6.52 10.95 20.60
CA TYR A 32 -7.84 11.48 20.98
C TYR A 32 -8.35 10.91 22.31
N LYS A 33 -8.07 9.62 22.58
CA LYS A 33 -8.58 8.93 23.77
C LYS A 33 -7.76 9.20 25.04
N PHE A 34 -6.47 9.53 24.93
CA PHE A 34 -5.58 9.62 26.10
C PHE A 34 -4.92 10.99 26.30
N PHE A 35 -4.50 11.67 25.23
CA PHE A 35 -3.70 12.91 25.33
C PHE A 35 -3.94 13.77 24.09
N GLU A 36 -4.52 14.97 24.21
CA GLU A 36 -4.69 15.91 23.08
C GLU A 36 -3.34 16.54 22.65
N ASN A 37 -2.43 15.75 22.08
CA ASN A 37 -1.13 16.24 21.65
C ASN A 37 -1.19 16.82 20.23
N VAL A 38 -1.00 18.14 20.12
CA VAL A 38 -0.85 18.85 18.83
C VAL A 38 0.32 18.31 17.98
N LEU A 39 1.36 17.75 18.62
CA LEU A 39 2.48 17.11 17.91
C LEU A 39 2.05 15.86 17.14
N ILE A 40 1.13 15.06 17.70
CA ILE A 40 0.66 13.82 17.07
C ILE A 40 -0.24 14.14 15.88
N GLU A 41 -1.05 15.19 15.97
CA GLU A 41 -1.85 15.65 14.83
C GLU A 41 -0.95 15.97 13.61
N LYS A 42 0.13 16.74 13.82
CA LYS A 42 1.10 17.04 12.74
C LYS A 42 1.78 15.79 12.19
N LEU A 43 2.11 14.83 13.07
CA LEU A 43 2.71 13.55 12.67
C LEU A 43 1.75 12.72 11.81
N VAL A 44 0.46 12.70 12.15
CA VAL A 44 -0.59 12.01 11.38
C VAL A 44 -0.72 12.64 9.99
N TYR A 45 -0.75 13.97 9.89
CA TYR A 45 -0.75 14.66 8.59
C TYR A 45 0.49 14.31 7.75
N ALA A 46 1.67 14.26 8.36
CA ALA A 46 2.90 13.87 7.66
C ALA A 46 2.83 12.41 7.16
N LEU A 47 2.31 11.49 7.98
CA LEU A 47 2.14 10.08 7.60
C LEU A 47 1.15 9.92 6.44
N LEU A 48 0.05 10.69 6.41
CA LEU A 48 -0.90 10.69 5.30
C LEU A 48 -0.24 11.11 3.97
N ILE A 49 0.64 12.12 4.00
CA ILE A 49 1.38 12.54 2.80
C ILE A 49 2.32 11.42 2.33
N ILE A 50 3.01 10.76 3.27
CA ILE A 50 3.91 9.64 2.97
C ILE A 50 3.12 8.48 2.34
N GLU A 51 1.95 8.13 2.89
CA GLU A 51 1.06 7.12 2.32
C GLU A 51 0.61 7.48 0.91
N PHE A 52 0.29 8.74 0.65
CA PHE A 52 -0.09 9.19 -0.69
C PHE A 52 1.05 9.00 -1.71
N VAL A 53 2.28 9.40 -1.35
CA VAL A 53 3.46 9.17 -2.20
C VAL A 53 3.72 7.67 -2.40
N TRP A 54 3.55 6.88 -1.34
CA TRP A 54 3.70 5.43 -1.39
C TRP A 54 2.68 4.78 -2.31
N MET A 55 1.42 5.25 -2.28
CA MET A 55 0.35 4.78 -3.17
C MET A 55 0.71 5.01 -4.65
N ILE A 56 1.21 6.20 -5.02
CA ILE A 56 1.64 6.48 -6.40
C ILE A 56 2.79 5.55 -6.81
N THR A 57 3.75 5.33 -5.91
CA THR A 57 4.87 4.43 -6.17
C THR A 57 4.40 2.98 -6.38
N GLY A 58 3.45 2.53 -5.56
CA GLY A 58 2.78 1.24 -5.71
C GLY A 58 2.07 1.07 -7.05
N SER A 59 1.36 2.10 -7.50
CA SER A 59 0.72 2.13 -8.82
C SER A 59 1.75 1.91 -9.93
N VAL A 60 2.87 2.63 -9.91
CA VAL A 60 3.94 2.45 -10.93
C VAL A 60 4.46 1.01 -10.92
N TRP A 61 4.71 0.43 -9.74
CA TRP A 61 5.22 -0.94 -9.65
C TRP A 61 4.22 -1.99 -10.14
N ILE A 62 2.95 -1.86 -9.74
CA ILE A 62 1.90 -2.81 -10.12
C ILE A 62 1.59 -2.71 -11.62
N TYR A 63 1.44 -1.49 -12.17
CA TYR A 63 1.17 -1.29 -13.59
C TYR A 63 2.38 -1.57 -14.50
N SER A 64 3.62 -1.44 -14.00
CA SER A 64 4.82 -1.79 -14.79
C SER A 64 4.91 -3.27 -15.19
N ILE A 65 4.13 -4.13 -14.54
CA ILE A 65 4.10 -5.58 -14.76
C ILE A 65 2.71 -5.99 -15.28
N TYR A 66 1.93 -5.04 -15.81
CA TYR A 66 0.59 -5.30 -16.33
C TYR A 66 0.67 -6.30 -17.51
N GLU A 67 -0.12 -7.37 -17.40
CA GLU A 67 -0.01 -8.63 -18.16
C GLU A 67 1.20 -9.51 -17.78
N PRO A 68 1.31 -9.94 -16.51
CA PRO A 68 2.39 -10.83 -16.10
C PRO A 68 2.30 -12.16 -16.84
N PRO A 69 3.42 -12.78 -17.26
CA PRO A 69 3.40 -14.11 -17.86
C PRO A 69 2.87 -15.12 -16.83
N TYR A 70 1.65 -15.60 -17.05
CA TYR A 70 0.95 -16.54 -16.16
C TYR A 70 1.37 -18.01 -16.37
N GLN A 71 2.21 -18.30 -17.37
CA GLN A 71 2.65 -19.64 -17.74
C GLN A 71 4.11 -19.87 -17.37
N GLU A 72 4.41 -20.98 -16.69
CA GLU A 72 5.79 -21.45 -16.46
C GLU A 72 6.42 -21.81 -17.80
N THR A 73 7.07 -20.84 -18.43
CA THR A 73 8.04 -21.14 -19.48
C THR A 73 9.39 -21.23 -18.80
N SER A 74 10.22 -22.23 -19.13
CA SER A 74 11.53 -22.53 -18.51
C SER A 74 12.53 -21.35 -18.42
N ASN A 75 12.17 -20.18 -18.97
CA ASN A 75 12.96 -18.95 -19.00
C ASN A 75 12.14 -17.69 -18.61
N GLN A 76 10.87 -17.84 -18.21
CA GLN A 76 9.98 -16.76 -17.81
C GLN A 76 9.65 -16.86 -16.32
N LEU A 77 10.35 -16.02 -15.56
CA LEU A 77 9.86 -15.23 -14.43
C LEU A 77 8.41 -15.59 -13.96
N TYR A 78 8.27 -16.56 -13.05
CA TYR A 78 7.01 -16.89 -12.37
C TYR A 78 6.70 -15.91 -11.21
N CYS A 79 5.71 -15.03 -11.38
CA CYS A 79 5.15 -14.21 -10.30
C CYS A 79 3.97 -14.95 -9.65
N ASN A 80 3.92 -15.04 -8.32
CA ASN A 80 2.79 -15.65 -7.64
C ASN A 80 1.53 -14.78 -7.87
N LYS A 81 0.63 -15.26 -8.72
CA LYS A 81 -0.63 -14.59 -9.12
C LYS A 81 -1.40 -14.04 -7.92
N THR A 82 -1.41 -14.75 -6.80
CA THR A 82 -2.10 -14.35 -5.57
C THR A 82 -1.52 -13.06 -4.98
N ALA A 83 -0.19 -12.93 -4.94
CA ALA A 83 0.48 -11.75 -4.38
C ALA A 83 0.26 -10.50 -5.24
N TYR A 84 0.30 -10.66 -6.58
CA TYR A 84 -0.03 -9.57 -7.50
C TYR A 84 -1.49 -9.13 -7.37
N LEU A 85 -2.43 -10.09 -7.36
CA LEU A 85 -3.85 -9.79 -7.19
C LEU A 85 -4.12 -9.09 -5.85
N LEU A 86 -3.50 -9.55 -4.76
CA LEU A 86 -3.62 -8.91 -3.46
C LEU A 86 -3.13 -7.46 -3.48
N ALA A 87 -1.97 -7.19 -4.09
CA ALA A 87 -1.44 -5.84 -4.25
C ALA A 87 -2.35 -4.94 -5.08
N PHE A 88 -2.88 -5.47 -6.19
CA PHE A 88 -3.80 -4.76 -7.06
C PHE A 88 -5.11 -4.41 -6.35
N TRP A 89 -5.72 -5.37 -5.63
CA TRP A 89 -6.94 -5.14 -4.87
C TRP A 89 -6.74 -4.14 -3.73
N LEU A 90 -5.64 -4.25 -2.98
CA LEU A 90 -5.33 -3.31 -1.90
C LEU A 90 -5.07 -1.89 -2.41
N LEU A 91 -4.38 -1.75 -3.55
CA LEU A 91 -4.21 -0.45 -4.20
C LEU A 91 -5.57 0.14 -4.60
N THR A 92 -6.43 -0.67 -5.21
CA THR A 92 -7.78 -0.26 -5.65
C THR A 92 -8.64 0.19 -4.47
N LEU A 93 -8.63 -0.57 -3.37
CA LEU A 93 -9.35 -0.19 -2.15
C LEU A 93 -8.85 1.14 -1.57
N ASN A 94 -7.53 1.39 -1.57
CA ASN A 94 -6.99 2.68 -1.11
C ASN A 94 -7.50 3.86 -1.96
N TYR A 95 -7.55 3.72 -3.28
CA TYR A 95 -8.14 4.75 -4.16
C TYR A 95 -9.62 4.99 -3.87
N ILE A 96 -10.40 3.93 -3.62
CA ILE A 96 -11.82 4.05 -3.25
C ILE A 96 -11.96 4.81 -1.93
N PHE A 97 -11.18 4.47 -0.90
CA PHE A 97 -11.22 5.18 0.37
C PHE A 97 -10.83 6.65 0.24
N LEU A 98 -9.82 6.96 -0.57
CA LEU A 98 -9.40 8.34 -0.83
C LEU A 98 -10.50 9.13 -1.55
N LEU A 99 -11.14 8.54 -2.56
CA LEU A 99 -12.27 9.16 -3.26
C LEU A 99 -13.43 9.45 -2.31
N LEU A 100 -13.80 8.48 -1.47
CA LEU A 100 -14.85 8.65 -0.47
C LEU A 100 -14.52 9.75 0.54
N PHE A 101 -13.26 9.80 1.00
CA PHE A 101 -12.80 10.84 1.92
C PHE A 101 -12.94 12.25 1.30
N ILE A 102 -12.53 12.41 0.04
CA ILE A 102 -12.68 13.68 -0.68
C ILE A 102 -14.16 14.08 -0.79
N ILE A 103 -15.03 13.13 -1.17
CA ILE A 103 -16.48 13.39 -1.30
C ILE A 103 -17.11 13.78 0.05
N MET A 104 -16.71 13.16 1.15
CA MET A 104 -17.25 13.50 2.48
C MET A 104 -16.72 14.83 3.04
N SER A 105 -15.56 15.28 2.55
CA SER A 105 -14.92 16.53 3.00
C SER A 105 -15.40 17.78 2.26
N GLY A 106 -16.10 17.62 1.13
CA GLY A 106 -16.69 18.70 0.33
C GLY A 106 -18.17 18.87 0.60
#